data_AF-K8XUV0-F1
#
_entry.id   AF-K8XUV0-F1
#
_cell.length_a   1.000
_cell.length_b   1.000
_cell.length_c   1.000
_cell.angle_alpha   90.00
_cell.angle_beta   90.00
_cell.angle_gamma   90.00
#
_symmetry.space_group_name_H-M   'P 1'
#
loop_
_entity.id
_entity.type
_entity.pdbx_description
1 polymer ?
#
loop_
_entity_poly.entity_id
_entity_poly.type
_entity_poly.pdbx_seq_one_letter_code
_entity_poly.pdbx_strand_id
1 'polypeptide(L)'
;MIRTNEYERIRERTLEELDAMLESGGAGLAVWHLMYIQDKPERKYYPLIEASLRSKQIDQVIAGAYLAVSWKLKEFAPLLLLWDGKGEADRSVMKAVHTYLSDREKTLAEIKQGSPEMFGTVKIMHNIRNPDALDWEILLSSFDLLLGVEGSQNFLSDLVFASVRMLESGTPSPEIKKELRKRLNRLDPDMPVDDSFLHEELLKRFRAFLL
;
A
#
# COMPACT_ATOMS: atom_id res chain seq x y z
N MET A 1 21.66 -0.56 -24.55
CA MET A 1 22.56 -1.46 -23.80
C MET A 1 23.41 -0.77 -22.72
N ILE A 2 23.57 0.57 -22.72
CA ILE A 2 24.32 1.31 -21.67
C ILE A 2 23.50 1.47 -20.37
N ARG A 3 22.18 1.67 -20.47
CA ARG A 3 21.27 1.84 -19.30
C ARG A 3 21.23 0.64 -18.35
N THR A 4 21.52 -0.56 -18.84
CA THR A 4 21.47 -1.79 -18.04
C THR A 4 22.65 -1.90 -17.06
N ASN A 5 23.81 -1.37 -17.42
CA ASN A 5 25.03 -1.42 -16.58
C ASN A 5 24.96 -0.41 -15.43
N GLU A 6 24.39 0.77 -15.68
CA GLU A 6 24.18 1.79 -14.64
C GLU A 6 23.13 1.36 -13.61
N TYR A 7 22.04 0.74 -14.06
CA TYR A 7 21.00 0.20 -13.17
C TYR A 7 21.54 -0.91 -12.26
N GLU A 8 22.30 -1.87 -12.79
CA GLU A 8 22.89 -2.92 -11.96
C GLU A 8 23.90 -2.37 -10.95
N ARG A 9 24.69 -1.35 -11.32
CA ARG A 9 25.61 -0.69 -10.36
C ARG A 9 24.88 0.02 -9.22
N ILE A 10 23.80 0.75 -9.53
CA ILE A 10 22.97 1.39 -8.52
C ILE A 10 22.39 0.32 -7.59
N ARG A 11 21.89 -0.78 -8.18
CA ARG A 11 21.31 -1.90 -7.46
C ARG A 11 22.33 -2.55 -6.51
N GLU A 12 23.52 -2.88 -6.99
CA GLU A 12 24.60 -3.47 -6.19
C GLU A 12 24.97 -2.56 -5.03
N ARG A 13 25.18 -1.26 -5.29
CA ARG A 13 25.47 -0.27 -4.24
C ARG A 13 24.35 -0.17 -3.20
N THR A 14 23.09 -0.15 -3.63
CA THR A 14 21.96 -0.14 -2.71
C THR A 14 21.94 -1.39 -1.82
N LEU A 15 22.28 -2.57 -2.36
CA LEU A 15 22.36 -3.80 -1.57
C LEU A 15 23.50 -3.73 -0.54
N GLU A 16 24.66 -3.22 -0.92
CA GLU A 16 25.79 -3.00 0.00
C GLU A 16 25.43 -2.04 1.13
N GLU A 17 24.76 -0.92 0.81
CA GLU A 17 24.27 0.04 1.80
C GLU A 17 23.26 -0.61 2.75
N LEU A 18 22.33 -1.41 2.24
CA LEU A 18 21.36 -2.16 3.06
C LEU A 18 22.01 -3.19 3.97
N ASP A 19 23.00 -3.94 3.48
CA ASP A 19 23.71 -4.92 4.29
C ASP A 19 24.52 -4.24 5.41
N ALA A 20 25.16 -3.09 5.14
CA ALA A 20 25.80 -2.27 6.19
C ALA A 20 24.80 -1.70 7.22
N MET A 21 23.59 -1.36 6.78
CA MET A 21 22.52 -0.93 7.70
C MET A 21 22.03 -2.08 8.58
N LEU A 22 22.00 -3.31 8.08
CA LEU A 22 21.66 -4.48 8.89
C LEU A 22 22.68 -4.67 10.02
N GLU A 23 23.97 -4.53 9.73
CA GLU A 23 25.03 -4.65 10.74
C GLU A 23 24.99 -3.54 11.78
N SER A 24 24.61 -2.33 11.38
CA SER A 24 24.55 -1.14 12.26
C SER A 24 23.21 -0.94 12.97
N GLY A 25 22.25 -1.86 12.82
CA GLY A 25 20.93 -1.75 13.45
C GLY A 25 20.04 -0.66 12.84
N GLY A 26 20.20 -0.36 11.55
CA GLY A 26 19.41 0.61 10.81
C GLY A 26 19.97 2.04 10.82
N ALA A 27 21.23 2.24 11.23
CA ALA A 27 21.84 3.57 11.18
C ALA A 27 21.95 4.07 9.74
N GLY A 28 21.44 5.27 9.46
CA GLY A 28 21.43 5.86 8.11
C GLY A 28 20.29 5.38 7.21
N LEU A 29 19.37 4.57 7.72
CA LEU A 29 18.18 4.14 6.99
C LEU A 29 17.34 5.36 6.54
N ALA A 30 17.01 5.40 5.25
CA ALA A 30 16.18 6.43 4.65
C ALA A 30 14.99 5.82 3.91
N VAL A 31 13.94 6.61 3.68
CA VAL A 31 12.68 6.16 3.05
C VAL A 31 12.90 5.46 1.71
N TRP A 32 13.82 5.95 0.88
CA TRP A 32 14.08 5.35 -0.43
C TRP A 32 14.65 3.91 -0.33
N HIS A 33 15.40 3.59 0.73
CA HIS A 33 15.86 2.21 0.99
C HIS A 33 14.68 1.29 1.27
N LEU A 34 13.70 1.78 2.04
CA LEU A 34 12.47 1.05 2.35
C LEU A 34 11.63 0.81 1.09
N MET A 35 11.51 1.83 0.22
CA MET A 35 10.86 1.67 -1.08
C MET A 35 11.56 0.62 -1.95
N TYR A 36 12.90 0.60 -1.98
CA TYR A 36 13.65 -0.43 -2.73
C TYR A 36 13.39 -1.84 -2.19
N ILE A 37 13.35 -1.99 -0.86
CA ILE A 37 13.03 -3.27 -0.21
C ILE A 37 11.61 -3.73 -0.55
N GLN A 38 10.64 -2.82 -0.62
CA GLN A 38 9.23 -3.14 -0.91
C GLN A 38 9.05 -3.99 -2.17
N ASP A 39 9.78 -3.66 -3.23
CA ASP A 39 9.70 -4.35 -4.52
C ASP A 39 10.45 -5.70 -4.53
N LYS A 40 11.36 -5.94 -3.57
CA LYS A 40 12.12 -7.19 -3.43
C LYS A 40 12.02 -7.73 -2.00
N PRO A 41 10.91 -8.39 -1.65
CA PRO A 41 10.69 -8.89 -0.31
C PRO A 41 11.67 -9.97 0.11
N GLU A 42 12.45 -9.71 1.16
CA GLU A 42 13.34 -10.70 1.76
C GLU A 42 13.34 -10.61 3.27
N ARG A 43 13.26 -11.77 3.93
CA ARG A 43 13.22 -11.87 5.41
C ARG A 43 14.42 -11.22 6.10
N LYS A 44 15.58 -11.18 5.41
CA LYS A 44 16.79 -10.55 5.97
C LYS A 44 16.61 -9.06 6.27
N TYR A 45 15.66 -8.37 5.65
CA TYR A 45 15.40 -6.95 5.87
C TYR A 45 14.38 -6.64 6.98
N TYR A 46 13.82 -7.66 7.64
CA TYR A 46 12.87 -7.47 8.75
C TYR A 46 13.44 -6.56 9.87
N PRO A 47 14.73 -6.68 10.26
CA PRO A 47 15.31 -5.78 11.24
C PRO A 47 15.27 -4.29 10.83
N LEU A 48 15.37 -3.99 9.53
CA LEU A 48 15.29 -2.60 9.04
C LEU A 48 13.86 -2.07 9.09
N ILE A 49 12.86 -2.93 8.84
CA ILE A 49 11.45 -2.56 9.00
C ILE A 49 11.16 -2.28 10.47
N GLU A 50 11.61 -3.15 11.38
CA GLU A 50 11.47 -2.94 12.82
C GLU A 50 12.18 -1.64 13.27
N ALA A 51 13.42 -1.40 12.81
CA ALA A 51 14.15 -0.18 13.11
C ALA A 51 13.38 1.07 12.63
N SER A 52 12.77 0.99 11.43
CA SER A 52 11.94 2.05 10.87
C SER A 52 10.69 2.33 11.72
N LEU A 53 10.00 1.28 12.17
CA LEU A 53 8.81 1.40 13.03
C LEU A 53 9.13 1.96 14.42
N ARG A 54 10.35 1.75 14.90
CA ARG A 54 10.86 2.31 16.16
C ARG A 54 11.47 3.71 16.01
N SER A 55 11.53 4.23 14.77
CA SER A 55 12.07 5.55 14.49
C SER A 55 11.20 6.65 15.11
N LYS A 56 11.82 7.79 15.41
CA LYS A 56 11.11 9.01 15.80
C LYS A 56 10.71 9.87 14.59
N GLN A 57 11.13 9.48 13.38
CA GLN A 57 10.84 10.20 12.15
C GLN A 57 9.56 9.62 11.52
N ILE A 58 8.52 10.44 11.39
CA ILE A 58 7.21 10.02 10.89
C ILE A 58 7.29 9.38 9.51
N ASP A 59 8.08 9.94 8.59
CA ASP A 59 8.22 9.41 7.23
C ASP A 59 8.80 7.99 7.22
N GLN A 60 9.71 7.69 8.16
CA GLN A 60 10.26 6.34 8.34
C GLN A 60 9.21 5.41 8.95
N VAL A 61 8.47 5.86 9.97
CA VAL A 61 7.42 5.03 10.58
C VAL A 61 6.35 4.67 9.54
N ILE A 62 5.90 5.63 8.73
CA ILE A 62 4.94 5.41 7.65
C ILE A 62 5.48 4.43 6.61
N ALA A 63 6.71 4.65 6.12
CA ALA A 63 7.33 3.76 5.13
C ALA A 63 7.50 2.32 5.68
N GLY A 64 7.92 2.17 6.94
CA GLY A 64 8.02 0.89 7.62
C GLY A 64 6.66 0.21 7.82
N ALA A 65 5.62 0.98 8.15
CA ALA A 65 4.24 0.49 8.28
C ALA A 65 3.70 -0.04 6.95
N TYR A 66 3.95 0.68 5.87
CA TYR A 66 3.57 0.27 4.51
C TYR A 66 4.31 -0.98 4.06
N LEU A 67 5.58 -1.14 4.40
CA LEU A 67 6.32 -2.38 4.18
C LEU A 67 5.72 -3.56 4.97
N ALA A 68 5.39 -3.34 6.24
CA ALA A 68 4.77 -4.38 7.06
C ALA A 68 3.43 -4.84 6.45
N VAL A 69 2.61 -3.92 5.93
CA VAL A 69 1.38 -4.24 5.17
C VAL A 69 1.70 -5.04 3.91
N SER A 70 2.67 -4.57 3.12
CA SER A 70 3.06 -5.18 1.85
C SER A 70 3.42 -6.66 2.01
N TRP A 71 4.09 -6.99 3.12
CA TRP A 71 4.56 -8.35 3.40
C TRP A 71 3.69 -9.09 4.43
N LYS A 72 2.56 -8.50 4.85
CA LYS A 72 1.61 -9.07 5.82
C LYS A 72 2.26 -9.49 7.15
N LEU A 73 3.14 -8.65 7.69
CA LEU A 73 3.92 -8.90 8.91
C LEU A 73 3.11 -8.61 10.17
N LYS A 74 2.21 -9.53 10.52
CA LYS A 74 1.33 -9.39 11.71
C LYS A 74 2.11 -9.18 13.01
N GLU A 75 3.31 -9.74 13.11
CA GLU A 75 4.21 -9.60 14.26
C GLU A 75 4.63 -8.15 14.54
N PHE A 76 4.54 -7.26 13.54
CA PHE A 76 4.89 -5.86 13.67
C PHE A 76 3.72 -4.96 14.02
N ALA A 77 2.49 -5.48 14.06
CA ALA A 77 1.32 -4.71 14.45
C ALA A 77 1.48 -4.02 15.82
N PRO A 78 2.00 -4.69 16.88
CA PRO A 78 2.18 -4.05 18.19
C PRO A 78 3.14 -2.86 18.18
N LEU A 79 4.11 -2.81 17.24
CA LEU A 79 5.07 -1.71 17.15
C LEU A 79 4.39 -0.39 16.72
N LEU A 80 3.29 -0.47 15.97
CA LEU A 80 2.52 0.70 15.54
C LEU A 80 1.81 1.38 16.72
N LEU A 81 1.54 0.63 17.80
CA LEU A 81 0.95 1.18 19.03
C LEU A 81 1.97 1.97 19.87
N LEU A 82 3.26 1.78 19.62
CA LEU A 82 4.32 2.53 20.32
C LEU A 82 4.45 3.96 19.78
N TRP A 83 3.82 4.26 18.64
CA TRP A 83 3.93 5.57 18.04
C TRP A 83 2.91 6.55 18.63
N ASP A 84 3.41 7.63 19.22
CA ASP A 84 2.62 8.68 19.89
C ASP A 84 2.23 9.84 18.95
N GLY A 85 2.15 9.55 17.65
CA GLY A 85 2.15 10.49 16.53
C GLY A 85 1.35 11.80 16.71
N LYS A 86 1.87 12.87 16.09
CA LYS A 86 1.26 14.20 16.09
C LYS A 86 0.30 14.37 14.91
N GLY A 87 -1.00 14.36 15.16
CA GLY A 87 -2.02 14.67 14.14
C GLY A 87 -3.11 13.61 14.02
N GLU A 88 -4.28 14.00 13.54
CA GLU A 88 -5.43 13.10 13.40
C GLU A 88 -5.27 12.15 12.19
N ALA A 89 -4.79 12.67 11.05
CA ALA A 89 -4.60 11.89 9.84
C ALA A 89 -3.57 10.75 10.02
N ASP A 90 -2.41 11.03 10.62
CA ASP A 90 -1.38 10.02 10.84
C ASP A 90 -1.82 8.94 11.83
N ARG A 91 -2.54 9.34 12.89
CA ARG A 91 -3.13 8.38 13.84
C ARG A 91 -4.17 7.48 13.17
N SER A 92 -4.99 8.03 12.27
CA SER A 92 -5.96 7.26 11.48
C SER A 92 -5.26 6.23 10.59
N VAL A 93 -4.19 6.62 9.87
CA VAL A 93 -3.40 5.69 9.06
C VAL A 93 -2.76 4.60 9.91
N MET A 94 -2.10 4.95 11.03
CA MET A 94 -1.46 3.96 11.90
C MET A 94 -2.48 2.98 12.50
N LYS A 95 -3.67 3.46 12.87
CA LYS A 95 -4.77 2.61 13.34
C LYS A 95 -5.24 1.65 12.24
N ALA A 96 -5.40 2.14 11.00
CA ALA A 96 -5.77 1.30 9.87
C ALA A 96 -4.70 0.24 9.56
N VAL A 97 -3.41 0.59 9.55
CA VAL A 97 -2.30 -0.36 9.41
C VAL A 97 -2.34 -1.40 10.53
N HIS A 98 -2.49 -0.97 11.78
CA HIS A 98 -2.56 -1.86 12.93
C HIS A 98 -3.73 -2.85 12.81
N THR A 99 -4.93 -2.36 12.49
CA THR A 99 -6.11 -3.20 12.33
C THR A 99 -5.91 -4.17 11.17
N TYR A 100 -5.40 -3.71 10.01
CA TYR A 100 -5.13 -4.60 8.88
C TYR A 100 -4.13 -5.71 9.22
N LEU A 101 -3.03 -5.39 9.91
CA LEU A 101 -2.03 -6.41 10.28
C LEU A 101 -2.53 -7.38 11.36
N SER A 102 -3.36 -6.89 12.28
CA SER A 102 -3.85 -7.69 13.41
C SER A 102 -5.08 -8.53 13.07
N ASP A 103 -6.02 -7.95 12.31
CA ASP A 103 -7.35 -8.49 12.05
C ASP A 103 -7.93 -7.90 10.74
N ARG A 104 -7.65 -8.58 9.62
CA ARG A 104 -8.16 -8.20 8.29
C ARG A 104 -9.67 -8.40 8.15
N GLU A 105 -10.27 -9.34 8.88
CA GLU A 105 -11.71 -9.53 8.87
C GLU A 105 -12.43 -8.35 9.53
N LYS A 106 -11.86 -7.84 10.63
CA LYS A 106 -12.31 -6.58 11.23
C LYS A 106 -12.14 -5.40 10.28
N THR A 107 -11.03 -5.33 9.56
CA THR A 107 -10.83 -4.28 8.53
C THR A 107 -11.95 -4.30 7.49
N LEU A 108 -12.30 -5.48 6.99
CA LEU A 108 -13.41 -5.68 6.05
C LEU A 108 -14.76 -5.27 6.67
N ALA A 109 -15.01 -5.64 7.92
CA ALA A 109 -16.24 -5.29 8.63
C ALA A 109 -16.38 -3.77 8.82
N GLU A 110 -15.30 -3.07 9.19
CA GLU A 110 -15.28 -1.61 9.35
C GLU A 110 -15.58 -0.88 8.02
N ILE A 111 -15.05 -1.37 6.89
CA ILE A 111 -15.38 -0.84 5.57
C ILE A 111 -16.87 -1.05 5.26
N LYS A 112 -17.39 -2.27 5.46
CA LYS A 112 -18.81 -2.57 5.19
C LYS A 112 -19.77 -1.74 6.07
N GLN A 113 -19.31 -1.30 7.24
CA GLN A 113 -20.06 -0.43 8.15
C GLN A 113 -19.89 1.08 7.84
N GLY A 114 -18.95 1.45 6.97
CA GLY A 114 -18.66 2.85 6.65
C GLY A 114 -17.95 3.61 7.78
N SER A 115 -17.08 2.96 8.55
CA SER A 115 -16.36 3.63 9.65
C SER A 115 -15.38 4.69 9.12
N PRO A 116 -15.13 5.80 9.84
CA PRO A 116 -14.19 6.86 9.43
C PRO A 116 -12.76 6.36 9.14
N GLU A 117 -12.33 5.29 9.81
CA GLU A 117 -11.03 4.64 9.59
C GLU A 117 -10.86 4.05 8.19
N MET A 118 -11.94 3.90 7.41
CA MET A 118 -11.91 3.41 6.03
C MET A 118 -10.94 4.19 5.14
N PHE A 119 -10.78 5.51 5.34
CA PHE A 119 -9.88 6.34 4.54
C PHE A 119 -8.42 6.01 4.78
N GLY A 120 -8.06 5.61 6.00
CA GLY A 120 -6.75 5.05 6.30
C GLY A 120 -6.52 3.73 5.56
N THR A 121 -7.55 2.89 5.48
CA THR A 121 -7.49 1.59 4.79
C THR A 121 -7.23 1.74 3.29
N VAL A 122 -7.85 2.72 2.62
CA VAL A 122 -7.61 3.02 1.20
C VAL A 122 -6.12 3.35 0.95
N LYS A 123 -5.52 4.17 1.81
CA LYS A 123 -4.10 4.55 1.69
C LYS A 123 -3.14 3.37 1.85
N ILE A 124 -3.45 2.41 2.71
CA ILE A 124 -2.56 1.25 2.90
C ILE A 124 -2.67 0.23 1.76
N MET A 125 -3.81 0.17 1.04
CA MET A 125 -4.01 -0.78 -0.06
C MET A 125 -3.00 -0.63 -1.19
N HIS A 126 -2.47 0.58 -1.42
CA HIS A 126 -1.39 0.86 -2.38
C HIS A 126 -0.16 -0.02 -2.17
N ASN A 127 0.01 -0.49 -0.94
CA ASN A 127 1.19 -1.22 -0.51
C ASN A 127 1.01 -2.73 -0.56
N ILE A 128 -0.22 -3.23 -0.73
CA ILE A 128 -0.49 -4.66 -0.84
C ILE A 128 0.25 -5.21 -2.08
N ARG A 129 1.00 -6.29 -1.86
CA ARG A 129 1.64 -7.11 -2.89
C ARG A 129 1.21 -8.55 -2.68
N ASN A 130 1.09 -9.31 -3.76
CA ASN A 130 0.62 -10.71 -3.71
C ASN A 130 -0.72 -10.85 -2.96
N PRO A 131 -1.78 -10.20 -3.46
CA PRO A 131 -3.08 -10.16 -2.79
C PRO A 131 -3.72 -11.55 -2.69
N ASP A 132 -4.28 -11.86 -1.53
CA ASP A 132 -5.13 -13.04 -1.33
C ASP A 132 -6.62 -12.69 -1.45
N ALA A 133 -7.50 -13.69 -1.31
CA ALA A 133 -8.94 -13.51 -1.48
C ALA A 133 -9.53 -12.40 -0.59
N LEU A 134 -9.02 -12.27 0.64
CA LEU A 134 -9.50 -11.27 1.58
C LEU A 134 -9.05 -9.86 1.16
N ASP A 135 -7.83 -9.71 0.65
CA ASP A 135 -7.36 -8.41 0.13
C ASP A 135 -8.22 -7.94 -1.04
N TRP A 136 -8.61 -8.85 -1.93
CA TRP A 136 -9.53 -8.53 -3.02
C TRP A 136 -10.92 -8.15 -2.53
N GLU A 137 -11.44 -8.83 -1.51
CA GLU A 137 -12.75 -8.51 -0.94
C GLU A 137 -12.75 -7.14 -0.24
N ILE A 138 -11.66 -6.82 0.47
CA ILE A 138 -11.46 -5.50 1.09
C ILE A 138 -11.44 -4.43 -0.02
N LEU A 139 -10.68 -4.63 -1.10
CA LEU A 139 -10.63 -3.71 -2.25
C LEU A 139 -12.02 -3.48 -2.87
N LEU A 140 -12.76 -4.55 -3.16
CA LEU A 140 -14.10 -4.46 -3.74
C LEU A 140 -15.09 -3.74 -2.81
N SER A 141 -15.03 -4.03 -1.52
CA SER A 141 -15.87 -3.38 -0.50
C SER A 141 -15.55 -1.90 -0.38
N SER A 142 -14.28 -1.51 -0.50
CA SER A 142 -13.87 -0.10 -0.50
C SER A 142 -14.41 0.65 -1.72
N PHE A 143 -14.43 0.03 -2.91
CA PHE A 143 -15.09 0.64 -4.07
C PHE A 143 -16.59 0.83 -3.84
N ASP A 144 -17.28 -0.20 -3.33
CA ASP A 144 -18.73 -0.13 -3.12
C ASP A 144 -19.12 0.97 -2.14
N LEU A 145 -18.31 1.16 -1.08
CA LEU A 145 -18.46 2.26 -0.14
C LEU A 145 -18.23 3.62 -0.82
N LEU A 146 -17.07 3.81 -1.44
CA LEU A 146 -16.68 5.13 -1.96
C LEU A 146 -17.54 5.59 -3.14
N LEU A 147 -18.01 4.69 -3.99
CA LEU A 147 -18.94 5.01 -5.08
C LEU A 147 -20.28 5.58 -4.55
N GLY A 148 -20.60 5.40 -3.27
CA GLY A 148 -21.77 5.98 -2.61
C GLY A 148 -21.49 7.26 -1.81
N VAL A 149 -20.24 7.73 -1.75
CA VAL A 149 -19.84 8.91 -0.95
C VAL A 149 -19.54 10.09 -1.88
N GLU A 150 -20.31 11.17 -1.75
CA GLU A 150 -20.07 12.42 -2.46
C GLU A 150 -18.73 13.04 -2.04
N GLY A 151 -17.97 13.58 -2.99
CA GLY A 151 -16.67 14.20 -2.73
C GLY A 151 -15.50 13.21 -2.54
N SER A 152 -15.70 11.93 -2.84
CA SER A 152 -14.69 10.88 -2.64
C SER A 152 -13.79 10.60 -3.84
N GLN A 153 -13.81 11.46 -4.88
CA GLN A 153 -13.14 11.22 -6.16
C GLN A 153 -11.63 10.93 -5.99
N ASN A 154 -10.94 11.68 -5.14
CA ASN A 154 -9.52 11.43 -4.86
C ASN A 154 -9.28 10.04 -4.24
N PHE A 155 -10.15 9.58 -3.34
CA PHE A 155 -10.05 8.22 -2.78
C PHE A 155 -10.42 7.12 -3.78
N LEU A 156 -11.36 7.37 -4.70
CA LEU A 156 -11.64 6.46 -5.81
C LEU A 156 -10.45 6.35 -6.76
N SER A 157 -9.75 7.46 -7.02
CA SER A 157 -8.50 7.47 -7.78
C SER A 157 -7.43 6.63 -7.08
N ASP A 158 -7.30 6.79 -5.76
CA ASP A 158 -6.42 5.97 -4.94
C ASP A 158 -6.76 4.47 -5.04
N LEU A 159 -8.03 4.09 -5.05
CA LEU A 159 -8.42 2.69 -5.24
C LEU A 159 -8.11 2.16 -6.65
N VAL A 160 -8.23 2.99 -7.68
CA VAL A 160 -7.79 2.62 -9.04
C VAL A 160 -6.29 2.37 -9.04
N PHE A 161 -5.49 3.24 -8.42
CA PHE A 161 -4.06 3.03 -8.26
C PHE A 161 -3.75 1.73 -7.49
N ALA A 162 -4.41 1.50 -6.36
CA ALA A 162 -4.28 0.27 -5.56
C ALA A 162 -4.56 -0.98 -6.41
N SER A 163 -5.64 -0.95 -7.19
CA SER A 163 -6.07 -2.05 -8.04
C SER A 163 -5.00 -2.39 -9.07
N VAL A 164 -4.43 -1.38 -9.74
CA VAL A 164 -3.34 -1.58 -10.72
C VAL A 164 -2.13 -2.24 -10.04
N ARG A 165 -1.70 -1.73 -8.88
CA ARG A 165 -0.55 -2.31 -8.14
C ARG A 165 -0.80 -3.75 -7.70
N MET A 166 -1.99 -4.05 -7.21
CA MET A 166 -2.38 -5.40 -6.82
C MET A 166 -2.37 -6.34 -8.04
N LEU A 167 -2.92 -5.91 -9.18
CA LEU A 167 -2.94 -6.66 -10.45
C LEU A 167 -1.55 -6.90 -11.04
N GLU A 168 -0.64 -5.93 -10.93
CA GLU A 168 0.77 -6.07 -11.31
C GLU A 168 1.47 -7.14 -10.47
N SER A 169 1.09 -7.28 -9.19
CA SER A 169 1.71 -8.20 -8.24
C SER A 169 1.09 -9.60 -8.21
N GLY A 170 -0.12 -9.79 -8.75
CA GLY A 170 -0.79 -11.08 -8.71
C GLY A 170 -2.02 -11.14 -9.62
N THR A 171 -2.17 -12.26 -10.33
CA THR A 171 -3.32 -12.49 -11.22
C THR A 171 -4.55 -12.89 -10.39
N PRO A 172 -5.63 -12.09 -10.36
CA PRO A 172 -6.86 -12.46 -9.66
C PRO A 172 -7.65 -13.52 -10.41
N SER A 173 -8.60 -14.15 -9.72
CA SER A 173 -9.55 -15.07 -10.35
C SER A 173 -10.45 -14.37 -11.37
N PRO A 174 -11.04 -15.10 -12.33
CA PRO A 174 -12.01 -14.54 -13.28
C PRO A 174 -13.20 -13.83 -12.61
N GLU A 175 -13.66 -14.35 -11.46
CA GLU A 175 -14.74 -13.77 -10.68
C GLU A 175 -14.35 -12.40 -10.12
N ILE A 176 -13.14 -12.29 -9.54
CA ILE A 176 -12.63 -11.01 -9.05
C ILE A 176 -12.44 -10.03 -10.20
N LYS A 177 -11.89 -10.45 -11.36
CA LYS A 177 -11.81 -9.57 -12.55
C LYS A 177 -13.18 -9.06 -12.99
N LYS A 178 -14.19 -9.94 -12.98
CA LYS A 178 -15.57 -9.58 -13.34
C LYS A 178 -16.14 -8.55 -12.36
N GLU A 179 -15.95 -8.73 -11.06
CA GLU A 179 -16.44 -7.78 -10.06
C GLU A 179 -15.71 -6.43 -10.12
N LEU A 180 -14.38 -6.43 -10.32
CA LEU A 180 -13.60 -5.20 -10.54
C LEU A 180 -14.10 -4.43 -11.77
N ARG A 181 -14.36 -5.14 -12.88
CA ARG A 181 -14.89 -4.51 -14.11
C ARG A 181 -16.24 -3.81 -13.87
N LYS A 182 -17.12 -4.40 -13.04
CA LYS A 182 -18.39 -3.76 -12.69
C LYS A 182 -18.19 -2.43 -11.95
N ARG A 183 -17.22 -2.35 -11.04
CA ARG A 183 -16.94 -1.12 -10.27
C ARG A 183 -16.25 -0.08 -11.14
N LEU A 184 -15.31 -0.50 -11.98
CA LEU A 184 -14.66 0.36 -12.98
C LEU A 184 -15.68 1.02 -13.91
N ASN A 185 -16.70 0.29 -14.36
CA ASN A 185 -17.75 0.83 -15.23
C ASN A 185 -18.70 1.83 -14.53
N ARG A 186 -18.65 1.92 -13.20
CA ARG A 186 -19.41 2.91 -12.41
C ARG A 186 -18.62 4.18 -12.13
N LEU A 187 -17.31 4.18 -12.36
CA LEU A 187 -16.48 5.38 -12.21
C LEU A 187 -16.82 6.37 -13.32
N ASP A 188 -16.95 7.64 -12.95
CA ASP A 188 -17.04 8.73 -13.90
C ASP A 188 -15.67 8.90 -14.58
N PRO A 189 -15.56 8.72 -15.91
CA PRO A 189 -14.30 8.91 -16.63
C PRO A 189 -13.74 10.33 -16.52
N ASP A 190 -14.59 11.32 -16.27
CA ASP A 190 -14.25 12.74 -16.17
C ASP A 190 -14.25 13.22 -14.71
N MET A 191 -14.11 12.30 -13.74
CA MET A 191 -14.12 12.63 -12.32
C MET A 191 -13.05 13.68 -11.97
N PRO A 192 -13.42 14.76 -11.25
CA PRO A 192 -12.48 15.79 -10.86
C PRO A 192 -11.53 15.25 -9.79
N VAL A 193 -10.26 15.06 -10.16
CA VAL A 193 -9.17 14.61 -9.30
C VAL A 193 -7.97 15.55 -9.40
N ASP A 194 -7.11 15.51 -8.38
CA ASP A 194 -5.95 16.41 -8.29
C ASP A 194 -4.97 16.24 -9.48
N ASP A 195 -4.74 15.00 -9.93
CA ASP A 195 -3.90 14.68 -11.09
C ASP A 195 -4.68 13.87 -12.13
N SER A 196 -5.34 14.57 -13.04
CA SER A 196 -6.18 13.98 -14.08
C SER A 196 -5.38 13.16 -15.11
N PHE A 197 -4.14 13.56 -15.40
CA PHE A 197 -3.28 12.85 -16.34
C PHE A 197 -2.88 11.48 -15.80
N LEU A 198 -2.40 11.44 -14.54
CA LEU A 198 -2.06 10.18 -13.89
C LEU A 198 -3.28 9.27 -13.77
N HIS A 199 -4.44 9.82 -13.41
CA HIS A 199 -5.67 9.04 -13.30
C HIS A 199 -6.06 8.40 -14.64
N GLU A 200 -6.01 9.14 -15.74
CA GLU A 200 -6.33 8.62 -17.07
C GLU A 200 -5.39 7.45 -17.47
N GLU A 201 -4.10 7.59 -17.20
CA GLU A 201 -3.11 6.54 -17.46
C GLU A 201 -3.36 5.29 -16.61
N LEU A 202 -3.71 5.46 -15.33
CA LEU A 202 -4.07 4.34 -14.46
C LEU A 202 -5.34 3.63 -14.92
N LEU A 203 -6.36 4.37 -15.37
CA LEU A 203 -7.56 3.77 -15.96
C LEU A 203 -7.24 2.95 -17.21
N LYS A 204 -6.34 3.43 -18.08
CA LYS A 204 -5.89 2.68 -19.27
C LYS A 204 -5.24 1.35 -18.87
N ARG A 205 -4.31 1.38 -17.91
CA ARG A 205 -3.64 0.18 -17.40
C ARG A 205 -4.61 -0.77 -16.72
N PHE A 206 -5.50 -0.25 -15.88
CA PHE A 206 -6.49 -1.06 -15.19
C PHE A 206 -7.42 -1.78 -16.19
N ARG A 207 -7.89 -1.08 -17.22
CA ARG A 207 -8.66 -1.69 -18.32
C ARG A 207 -7.88 -2.80 -19.02
N ALA A 208 -6.59 -2.58 -19.31
CA ALA A 208 -5.75 -3.58 -19.96
C ALA A 208 -5.60 -4.88 -19.14
N PHE A 209 -5.58 -4.81 -17.81
CA PHE A 209 -5.54 -6.01 -16.95
C PHE A 209 -6.87 -6.78 -16.89
N LEU A 210 -7.97 -6.05 -17.08
CA LEU A 210 -9.32 -6.59 -16.94
C LEU A 210 -9.89 -7.14 -18.25
N LEU A 211 -9.39 -6.74 -19.42
CA LEU A 211 -9.79 -7.24 -20.74
C LEU A 211 -9.02 -8.50 -21.12
#